data_AF-A0A1S3YBA9-F1
#
_entry.id   AF-A0A1S3YBA9-F1
#
_cell.length_a   1.000
_cell.length_b   1.000
_cell.length_c   1.000
_cell.angle_alpha   90.00
_cell.angle_beta   90.00
_cell.angle_gamma   90.00
#
_symmetry.space_group_name_H-M   'P 1'
#
loop_
_entity.id
_entity.type
_entity.pdbx_description
1 polymer ?
#
loop_
_entity_poly.entity_id
_entity_poly.type
_entity_poly.pdbx_seq_one_letter_code
_entity_poly.pdbx_strand_id
1 'polypeptide(L)'
;MPPTTAIAAVLLLLQLFFITTTISAPIVGLDSFLAQQSRVDPTATNDSFLSLPSSIKKHLSHPSLNNPTTPSSLLSFQLSVPITVKLVGSNFSSSSKSQLSSFLSSAISSDQFHVITPFSYQPSHHLSISHSLHLDVSHSSNSLSSRLSETLKTHLSTVPSSFRSVLAAVPHEIIDEIIKQDYEKEKPINGIYIYILNLGSQSKPYAYSYTPGDPSPAFTKCLGTVWTGKDRYLWIDLGAGPVDYGPALSGDGVLPRGEFHPFASLHGRPKSQKALLSDLASLVWSAYQVLLVPSLRIPVPFENSLIVEFIHIHSNSDNKDSFGLDWKLIERNFMDEVNENGLLFGDQSLRFKKYEVNLAECPICSFAILRAATSYTSRYLFDNYTLIVSEYLDSKRLHQTLSESAEEFRKVAKLPEEDFAGRILPVYVFDLDVNTILLLDRYHQSVAFKDMVIAVRTKSTQTVSDYSCNGRHVFTQSRELERPLVGSILQSMWGVSPTHMVWSPRHNSTLVDYTWSVGQTPFGPFSEVSSLSFVQK
;
A
#
# COMPACT_ATOMS: atom_id res chain seq x y z
N MET A 1 -33.51 49.09 47.29
CA MET A 1 -33.16 47.68 47.06
C MET A 1 -31.64 47.58 47.08
N PRO A 2 -31.03 46.87 48.03
CA PRO A 2 -29.60 47.03 48.30
C PRO A 2 -28.74 46.30 47.24
N PRO A 3 -27.55 46.82 46.92
CA PRO A 3 -26.63 46.26 45.91
C PRO A 3 -25.97 44.94 46.33
N THR A 4 -26.28 44.43 47.53
CA THR A 4 -25.66 43.23 48.11
C THR A 4 -26.18 41.92 47.49
N THR A 5 -27.41 41.89 46.97
CA THR A 5 -27.97 40.70 46.32
C THR A 5 -27.42 40.45 44.92
N ALA A 6 -27.08 41.52 44.18
CA ALA A 6 -26.47 41.40 42.85
C ALA A 6 -25.03 40.88 42.91
N ILE A 7 -24.25 41.32 43.89
CA ILE A 7 -22.85 40.86 44.07
C ILE A 7 -22.82 39.40 44.50
N ALA A 8 -23.74 38.98 45.38
CA ALA A 8 -23.86 37.58 45.79
C ALA A 8 -24.27 36.66 44.63
N ALA A 9 -25.19 37.09 43.77
CA ALA A 9 -25.60 36.32 42.60
C ALA A 9 -24.48 36.19 41.55
N VAL A 10 -23.69 37.24 41.33
CA VAL A 10 -22.53 37.22 40.43
C VAL A 10 -21.40 36.36 40.99
N LEU A 11 -21.13 36.41 42.30
CA LEU A 11 -20.15 35.52 42.93
C LEU A 11 -20.59 34.05 42.88
N LEU A 12 -21.89 33.76 43.04
CA LEU A 12 -22.43 32.40 42.91
C LEU A 12 -22.33 31.90 41.46
N LEU A 13 -22.60 32.78 40.47
CA LEU A 13 -22.45 32.45 39.05
C LEU A 13 -20.98 32.23 38.66
N LEU A 14 -20.05 33.04 39.18
CA LEU A 14 -18.61 32.84 38.99
C LEU A 14 -18.13 31.56 39.69
N GLN A 15 -18.63 31.23 40.88
CA GLN A 15 -18.34 29.94 41.52
C GLN A 15 -18.91 28.76 40.73
N LEU A 16 -20.10 28.88 40.13
CA LEU A 16 -20.66 27.86 39.24
C LEU A 16 -19.86 27.70 37.94
N PHE A 17 -19.27 28.78 37.40
CA PHE A 17 -18.35 28.72 36.24
C PHE A 17 -16.97 28.14 36.58
N PHE A 18 -16.49 28.25 37.83
CA PHE A 18 -15.23 27.65 38.27
C PHE A 18 -15.37 26.21 38.80
N ILE A 19 -16.60 25.70 39.00
CA ILE A 19 -16.86 24.32 39.48
C ILE A 19 -17.14 23.33 38.34
N THR A 20 -17.08 23.74 37.07
CA THR A 20 -16.86 22.78 35.97
C THR A 20 -15.38 22.39 35.86
N THR A 21 -14.71 22.15 37.00
CA THR A 21 -13.64 21.15 37.00
C THR A 21 -14.34 19.82 36.75
N THR A 22 -14.17 19.28 35.56
CA THR A 22 -14.49 17.89 35.27
C THR A 22 -13.92 17.05 36.42
N ILE A 23 -14.79 16.57 37.31
CA ILE A 23 -14.43 15.52 38.26
C ILE A 23 -14.28 14.28 37.39
N SER A 24 -13.16 14.16 36.69
CA SER A 24 -12.81 12.92 36.03
C SER A 24 -12.63 11.90 37.14
N ALA A 25 -13.28 10.74 36.99
CA ALA A 25 -13.08 9.61 37.89
C ALA A 25 -11.57 9.43 38.16
N PRO A 26 -11.17 9.05 39.39
CA PRO A 26 -9.77 8.80 39.70
C PRO A 26 -9.24 7.80 38.68
N ILE A 27 -8.18 8.17 37.96
CA ILE A 27 -7.57 7.32 36.96
C ILE A 27 -6.92 6.13 37.68
N VAL A 28 -7.53 4.95 37.57
CA VAL A 28 -7.20 3.78 38.42
C VAL A 28 -5.96 3.02 37.91
N GLY A 29 -5.39 3.39 36.76
CA GLY A 29 -4.21 2.71 36.22
C GLY A 29 -3.56 3.43 35.04
N LEU A 30 -2.36 2.97 34.66
CA LEU A 30 -1.58 3.51 33.55
C LEU A 30 -2.37 3.47 32.23
N ASP A 31 -3.08 2.38 31.95
CA ASP A 31 -3.85 2.25 30.70
C ASP A 31 -5.00 3.26 30.62
N SER A 32 -5.71 3.49 31.72
CA SER A 32 -6.76 4.51 31.79
C SER A 32 -6.18 5.92 31.65
N PHE A 33 -4.98 6.17 32.19
CA PHE A 33 -4.28 7.43 32.02
C PHE A 33 -3.89 7.66 30.57
N LEU A 34 -3.22 6.69 29.94
CA LEU A 34 -2.78 6.77 28.56
C LEU A 34 -3.97 6.86 27.59
N ALA A 35 -5.06 6.13 27.84
CA ALA A 35 -6.28 6.21 27.04
C ALA A 35 -7.02 7.55 27.19
N GLN A 36 -6.91 8.23 28.34
CA GLN A 36 -7.40 9.59 28.49
C GLN A 36 -6.45 10.59 27.83
N GLN A 37 -5.15 10.41 28.01
CA GLN A 37 -4.14 11.28 27.41
C GLN A 37 -4.19 11.19 25.88
N SER A 38 -4.40 10.03 25.29
CA SER A 38 -4.59 9.88 23.85
C SER A 38 -5.86 10.54 23.32
N ARG A 39 -6.83 10.87 24.18
CA ARG A 39 -8.00 11.68 23.81
C ARG A 39 -7.74 13.18 23.95
N VAL A 40 -6.90 13.57 24.89
CA VAL A 40 -6.58 14.98 25.19
C VAL A 40 -5.47 15.50 24.27
N ASP A 41 -4.45 14.68 24.04
CA ASP A 41 -3.30 14.90 23.18
C ASP A 41 -3.07 13.63 22.33
N PRO A 42 -3.90 13.40 21.30
CA PRO A 42 -3.80 12.23 20.44
C PRO A 42 -2.46 12.14 19.70
N THR A 43 -1.81 13.28 19.50
CA THR A 43 -0.52 13.39 18.80
C THR A 43 0.69 13.20 19.71
N ALA A 44 0.47 13.06 21.03
CA ALA A 44 1.52 13.04 22.05
C ALA A 44 2.51 14.20 21.90
N THR A 45 2.02 15.42 21.58
CA THR A 45 2.88 16.62 21.47
C THR A 45 3.61 16.89 22.78
N ASN A 46 2.96 16.57 23.90
CA ASN A 46 3.54 16.61 25.23
C ASN A 46 3.87 15.19 25.70
N ASP A 47 5.03 15.04 26.33
CA ASP A 47 5.40 13.77 26.96
C ASP A 47 4.41 13.42 28.08
N SER A 48 3.55 12.44 27.80
CA SER A 48 2.55 11.91 28.73
C SER A 48 3.16 11.39 30.04
N PHE A 49 4.44 11.02 30.04
CA PHE A 49 5.12 10.60 31.25
C PHE A 49 5.25 11.76 32.26
N LEU A 50 5.41 12.99 31.79
CA LEU A 50 5.52 14.17 32.65
C LEU A 50 4.20 14.45 33.38
N SER A 51 3.06 14.21 32.74
CA SER A 51 1.72 14.43 33.29
C SER A 51 1.17 13.27 34.14
N LEU A 52 1.89 12.15 34.27
CA LEU A 52 1.47 11.02 35.11
C LEU A 52 1.26 11.45 36.58
N PRO A 53 0.13 11.06 37.22
CA PRO A 53 -0.10 11.23 38.64
C PRO A 53 1.02 10.62 39.49
N SER A 54 1.36 11.28 40.60
CA SER A 54 2.41 10.81 41.52
C SER A 54 2.16 9.41 42.07
N SER A 55 0.89 9.02 42.25
CA SER A 55 0.48 7.66 42.62
C SER A 55 0.90 6.61 41.59
N ILE A 56 0.70 6.89 40.30
CA ILE A 56 1.08 5.99 39.20
C ILE A 56 2.59 5.98 39.00
N LYS A 57 3.25 7.14 39.03
CA LYS A 57 4.73 7.22 38.98
C LYS A 57 5.37 6.41 40.11
N LYS A 58 4.84 6.50 41.32
CA LYS A 58 5.31 5.72 42.47
C LYS A 58 5.11 4.22 42.25
N HIS A 59 3.96 3.80 41.74
CA HIS A 59 3.69 2.41 41.39
C HIS A 59 4.65 1.89 40.31
N LEU A 60 4.94 2.67 39.27
CA LEU A 60 5.91 2.33 38.22
C LEU A 60 7.36 2.31 38.70
N SER A 61 7.69 3.12 39.71
CA SER A 61 9.03 3.16 40.31
C SER A 61 9.32 2.01 41.27
N HIS A 62 8.30 1.27 41.70
CA HIS A 62 8.48 0.10 42.55
C HIS A 62 8.68 -1.13 41.66
N PRO A 63 9.87 -1.76 41.67
CA PRO A 63 10.05 -3.04 40.99
C PRO A 63 9.11 -4.06 41.62
N SER A 64 8.11 -4.53 40.89
CA SER A 64 7.27 -5.62 41.36
C SER A 64 8.02 -6.94 41.14
N LEU A 65 7.83 -7.91 42.05
CA LEU A 65 8.41 -9.26 41.90
C LEU A 65 8.00 -9.96 40.59
N ASN A 66 6.94 -9.49 39.92
CA ASN A 66 6.42 -10.03 38.66
C ASN A 66 6.84 -9.24 37.40
N ASN A 67 7.33 -8.00 37.55
CA ASN A 67 7.81 -7.14 36.45
C ASN A 67 9.09 -6.43 36.91
N PRO A 68 10.26 -7.10 36.89
CA PRO A 68 11.52 -6.39 37.04
C PRO A 68 11.68 -5.40 35.87
N THR A 69 11.96 -4.14 36.17
CA THR A 69 12.29 -3.12 35.17
C THR A 69 13.69 -3.38 34.61
N THR A 70 13.85 -4.48 33.89
CA THR A 70 15.06 -4.76 33.12
C THR A 70 14.91 -4.12 31.73
N PRO A 71 15.99 -3.68 31.08
CA PRO A 71 15.94 -3.24 29.69
C PRO A 71 15.22 -4.23 28.77
N SER A 72 15.25 -5.53 29.09
CA SER A 72 14.49 -6.57 28.36
C SER A 72 12.98 -6.41 28.42
N SER A 73 12.38 -5.87 29.49
CA SER A 73 10.92 -5.65 29.57
C SER A 73 10.45 -4.47 28.72
N LEU A 74 11.33 -3.48 28.50
CA LEU A 74 11.07 -2.36 27.58
C LEU A 74 11.22 -2.76 26.11
N LEU A 75 11.94 -3.86 25.85
CA LEU A 75 12.15 -4.42 24.51
C LEU A 75 11.16 -5.55 24.17
N SER A 76 10.27 -5.91 25.09
CA SER A 76 9.33 -7.04 24.95
C SER A 76 7.93 -6.63 24.51
N PHE A 77 7.70 -5.40 24.06
CA PHE A 77 6.39 -5.00 23.56
C PHE A 77 6.05 -5.78 22.30
N GLN A 78 4.85 -6.34 22.28
CA GLN A 78 4.36 -7.15 21.17
C GLN A 78 2.94 -6.73 20.80
N LEU A 79 2.74 -6.35 19.54
CA LEU A 79 1.44 -6.07 18.97
C LEU A 79 0.85 -7.35 18.41
N SER A 80 -0.30 -7.75 18.94
CA SER A 80 -1.06 -8.87 18.41
C SER A 80 -1.96 -8.40 17.26
N VAL A 81 -1.77 -8.98 16.07
CA VAL A 81 -2.51 -8.64 14.85
C VAL A 81 -3.61 -9.68 14.61
N PRO A 82 -4.90 -9.35 14.86
CA PRO A 82 -5.99 -10.31 14.70
C PRO A 82 -6.35 -10.51 13.22
N ILE A 83 -6.19 -11.75 12.74
CA ILE A 83 -6.61 -12.20 11.42
C ILE A 83 -7.68 -13.27 11.55
N THR A 84 -8.79 -13.08 10.85
CA THR A 84 -9.85 -14.09 10.70
C THR A 84 -9.78 -14.68 9.29
N VAL A 85 -9.50 -15.98 9.18
CA VAL A 85 -9.53 -16.72 7.91
C VAL A 85 -10.87 -17.42 7.75
N LYS A 86 -11.60 -17.07 6.69
CA LYS A 86 -12.88 -17.64 6.31
C LYS A 86 -12.68 -18.66 5.20
N LEU A 87 -12.84 -19.93 5.52
CA LEU A 87 -12.81 -21.02 4.53
C LEU A 87 -14.19 -21.11 3.87
N VAL A 88 -14.27 -20.79 2.57
CA VAL A 88 -15.52 -20.75 1.79
C VAL A 88 -15.51 -21.88 0.78
N GLY A 89 -16.44 -22.84 0.93
CA GLY A 89 -16.57 -23.98 0.02
C GLY A 89 -16.68 -25.32 0.72
N SER A 90 -17.34 -26.28 0.08
CA SER A 90 -17.54 -27.64 0.60
C SER A 90 -16.29 -28.52 0.59
N ASN A 91 -15.25 -28.10 -0.13
CA ASN A 91 -14.04 -28.90 -0.34
C ASN A 91 -13.08 -28.86 0.87
N PHE A 92 -13.34 -27.98 1.85
CA PHE A 92 -12.60 -27.95 3.10
C PHE A 92 -13.19 -28.95 4.09
N SER A 93 -12.41 -29.96 4.50
CA SER A 93 -12.84 -30.87 5.57
C SER A 93 -12.97 -30.15 6.91
N SER A 94 -13.66 -30.79 7.87
CA SER A 94 -13.78 -30.33 9.26
C SER A 94 -12.44 -30.19 9.99
N SER A 95 -11.40 -30.91 9.56
CA SER A 95 -10.04 -30.80 10.12
C SER A 95 -9.23 -29.63 9.57
N SER A 96 -9.70 -28.98 8.49
CA SER A 96 -9.01 -27.87 7.85
C SER A 96 -8.71 -26.74 8.83
N LYS A 97 -9.67 -26.40 9.70
CA LYS A 97 -9.51 -25.37 10.74
C LYS A 97 -8.30 -25.63 11.64
N SER A 98 -8.23 -26.81 12.26
CA SER A 98 -7.19 -27.13 13.24
C SER A 98 -5.83 -27.33 12.58
N GLN A 99 -5.79 -27.92 11.39
CA GLN A 99 -4.55 -28.12 10.63
C GLN A 99 -3.95 -26.81 10.13
N LEU A 100 -4.76 -25.92 9.55
CA LEU A 100 -4.30 -24.61 9.10
C LEU A 100 -3.78 -23.77 10.28
N SER A 101 -4.51 -23.79 11.39
CA SER A 101 -4.10 -23.11 12.63
C SER A 101 -2.77 -23.67 13.15
N SER A 102 -2.58 -24.99 13.11
CA SER A 102 -1.33 -25.64 13.53
C SER A 102 -0.15 -25.24 12.65
N PHE A 103 -0.31 -25.24 11.32
CA PHE A 103 0.75 -24.82 10.40
C PHE A 103 1.15 -23.36 10.59
N LEU A 104 0.17 -22.46 10.65
CA LEU A 104 0.42 -21.04 10.88
C LEU A 104 1.07 -20.78 12.25
N SER A 105 0.62 -21.48 13.30
CA SER A 105 1.23 -21.37 14.64
C SER A 105 2.67 -21.88 14.69
N SER A 106 3.03 -22.81 13.81
CA SER A 106 4.40 -23.35 13.72
C SER A 106 5.35 -22.43 12.95
N ALA A 107 4.79 -21.54 12.11
CA ALA A 107 5.53 -20.58 11.30
C ALA A 107 5.82 -19.25 12.03
N ILE A 108 5.33 -19.06 13.26
CA ILE A 108 5.42 -17.78 13.98
C ILE A 108 6.87 -17.54 14.46
N SER A 109 7.60 -16.69 13.74
CA SER A 109 8.62 -15.83 14.34
C SER A 109 7.97 -14.52 14.74
N SER A 110 8.08 -14.13 16.01
CA SER A 110 7.84 -12.74 16.40
C SER A 110 8.98 -11.92 15.83
N ASP A 111 8.69 -11.11 14.83
CA ASP A 111 9.66 -10.20 14.22
C ASP A 111 9.34 -8.76 14.64
N GLN A 112 10.33 -7.87 14.48
CA GLN A 112 10.17 -6.44 14.70
C GLN A 112 9.60 -5.78 13.45
N PHE A 113 8.91 -4.66 13.60
CA PHE A 113 8.62 -3.81 12.44
C PHE A 113 9.93 -3.32 11.81
N HIS A 114 10.01 -3.39 10.48
CA HIS A 114 11.24 -3.09 9.75
C HIS A 114 11.10 -1.81 8.92
N VAL A 115 12.17 -1.03 8.90
CA VAL A 115 12.35 0.09 7.97
C VAL A 115 13.44 -0.31 6.99
N ILE A 116 13.13 -0.29 5.69
CA ILE A 116 14.02 -0.68 4.59
C ILE A 116 15.21 0.28 4.49
N THR A 117 15.06 1.54 4.92
CA THR A 117 16.13 2.55 4.89
C THR A 117 16.31 3.26 6.24
N PRO A 118 17.46 3.14 6.92
CA PRO A 118 17.69 3.82 8.19
C PRO A 118 17.98 5.32 7.99
N PHE A 119 17.73 6.13 9.02
CA PHE A 119 18.23 7.51 9.06
C PHE A 119 19.75 7.49 9.19
N SER A 120 20.47 7.93 8.15
CA SER A 120 21.94 7.98 8.16
C SER A 120 22.53 9.10 9.02
N TYR A 121 21.71 10.03 9.51
CA TYR A 121 22.19 11.27 10.15
C TYR A 121 21.89 11.41 11.66
N GLN A 122 21.13 10.50 12.26
CA GLN A 122 20.89 10.48 13.70
C GLN A 122 20.79 9.03 14.20
N PRO A 123 21.24 8.72 15.43
CA PRO A 123 20.94 7.45 16.07
C PRO A 123 19.43 7.37 16.30
N SER A 124 18.69 6.92 15.29
CA SER A 124 17.26 6.72 15.40
C SER A 124 17.01 5.58 16.38
N HIS A 125 16.22 5.84 17.42
CA HIS A 125 15.72 4.78 18.28
C HIS A 125 14.95 3.77 17.42
N HIS A 126 15.37 2.50 17.46
CA HIS A 126 14.61 1.42 16.82
C HIS A 126 13.31 1.21 17.58
N LEU A 127 12.19 1.18 16.86
CA LEU A 127 10.90 0.80 17.41
C LEU A 127 11.02 -0.64 17.94
N SER A 128 11.10 -0.78 19.27
CA SER A 128 11.26 -2.08 19.93
C SER A 128 9.92 -2.77 20.14
N ILE A 129 9.06 -2.70 19.11
CA ILE A 129 7.75 -3.34 19.09
C ILE A 129 7.84 -4.50 18.11
N SER A 130 7.62 -5.70 18.63
CA SER A 130 7.43 -6.91 17.85
C SER A 130 5.97 -7.05 17.44
N HIS A 131 5.70 -7.88 16.44
CA HIS A 131 4.34 -8.24 16.06
C HIS A 131 4.13 -9.75 16.13
N SER A 132 2.91 -10.17 16.41
CA SER A 132 2.49 -11.58 16.34
C SER A 132 1.16 -11.73 15.63
N LEU A 133 1.06 -12.82 14.88
CA LEU A 133 -0.17 -13.23 14.23
C LEU A 133 -1.12 -13.84 15.26
N HIS A 134 -2.30 -13.26 15.44
CA HIS A 134 -3.39 -13.86 16.20
C HIS A 134 -4.47 -14.36 15.25
N LEU A 135 -4.53 -15.67 15.07
CA LEU A 135 -5.35 -16.30 14.04
C LEU A 135 -6.65 -16.86 14.61
N ASP A 136 -7.77 -16.52 13.98
CA ASP A 136 -9.01 -17.30 14.05
C ASP A 136 -9.34 -17.87 12.67
N VAL A 137 -9.65 -19.17 12.61
CA VAL A 137 -10.04 -19.84 11.37
C VAL A 137 -11.47 -20.34 11.52
N SER A 138 -12.33 -20.03 10.57
CA SER A 138 -13.73 -20.47 10.59
C SER A 138 -14.20 -20.89 9.20
N HIS A 139 -15.17 -21.80 9.17
CA HIS A 139 -15.87 -22.17 7.94
C HIS A 139 -17.01 -21.18 7.72
N SER A 140 -17.20 -20.76 6.48
CA SER A 140 -18.30 -19.89 6.10
C SER A 140 -19.57 -20.67 5.84
N SER A 141 -20.70 -19.96 5.78
CA SER A 141 -22.01 -20.57 5.49
C SER A 141 -22.05 -21.22 4.10
N ASN A 142 -22.76 -22.35 3.99
CA ASN A 142 -22.98 -23.00 2.69
C ASN A 142 -23.73 -22.09 1.70
N SER A 143 -24.60 -21.21 2.20
CA SER A 143 -25.31 -20.22 1.41
C SER A 143 -24.39 -19.21 0.72
N LEU A 144 -23.30 -18.79 1.39
CA LEU A 144 -22.32 -17.90 0.78
C LEU A 144 -21.63 -18.61 -0.38
N SER A 145 -21.14 -19.83 -0.15
CA SER A 145 -20.48 -20.62 -1.19
C SER A 145 -21.39 -20.93 -2.38
N SER A 146 -22.66 -21.26 -2.15
CA SER A 146 -23.61 -21.54 -3.24
C SER A 146 -23.89 -20.30 -4.07
N ARG A 147 -24.10 -19.14 -3.42
CA ARG A 147 -24.33 -17.86 -4.09
C ARG A 147 -23.14 -17.47 -4.96
N LEU A 148 -21.92 -17.52 -4.41
CA LEU A 148 -20.69 -17.21 -5.16
C LEU A 148 -20.51 -18.14 -6.36
N SER A 149 -20.68 -19.45 -6.17
CA SER A 149 -20.55 -20.42 -7.26
C SER A 149 -21.61 -20.23 -8.35
N GLU A 150 -22.85 -19.92 -7.99
CA GLU A 150 -23.94 -19.72 -8.95
C GLU A 150 -23.75 -18.43 -9.75
N THR A 151 -23.35 -17.35 -9.08
CA THR A 151 -23.03 -16.07 -9.72
C THR A 151 -21.89 -16.24 -10.72
N LEU A 152 -20.81 -16.92 -10.33
CA LEU A 152 -19.67 -17.18 -11.21
C LEU A 152 -20.06 -18.05 -12.40
N LYS A 153 -20.80 -19.14 -12.17
CA LYS A 153 -21.30 -20.04 -13.22
C LYS A 153 -22.19 -19.30 -14.23
N THR A 154 -23.06 -18.43 -13.73
CA THR A 154 -23.94 -17.60 -14.56
C THR A 154 -23.12 -16.68 -15.46
N HIS A 155 -22.14 -15.97 -14.89
CA HIS A 155 -21.29 -15.08 -15.67
C HIS A 155 -20.44 -15.83 -16.71
N LEU A 156 -19.82 -16.96 -16.33
CA LEU A 156 -19.00 -17.75 -17.27
C LEU A 156 -19.80 -18.35 -18.43
N SER A 157 -21.10 -18.54 -18.26
CA SER A 157 -21.99 -18.96 -19.35
C SER A 157 -22.19 -17.88 -20.42
N THR A 158 -22.10 -16.60 -20.04
CA THR A 158 -22.24 -15.46 -20.97
C THR A 158 -20.92 -15.06 -21.62
N VAL A 159 -19.78 -15.35 -20.98
CA VAL A 159 -18.46 -15.00 -21.51
C VAL A 159 -18.11 -15.89 -22.71
N PRO A 160 -17.86 -15.34 -23.91
CA PRO A 160 -17.46 -16.12 -25.06
C PRO A 160 -16.07 -16.73 -24.84
N SER A 161 -15.85 -17.93 -25.38
CA SER A 161 -14.52 -18.53 -25.34
C SER A 161 -13.58 -17.75 -26.26
N SER A 162 -12.48 -17.25 -25.70
CA SER A 162 -11.48 -16.50 -26.47
C SER A 162 -10.44 -17.44 -27.08
N PHE A 163 -10.13 -17.27 -28.36
CA PHE A 163 -8.96 -17.93 -28.97
C PHE A 163 -7.63 -17.36 -28.47
N ARG A 164 -7.66 -16.17 -27.85
CA ARG A 164 -6.48 -15.36 -27.51
C ARG A 164 -6.03 -15.57 -26.06
N SER A 165 -6.94 -15.93 -25.17
CA SER A 165 -6.65 -16.17 -23.74
C SER A 165 -7.21 -17.52 -23.34
N VAL A 166 -6.41 -18.31 -22.64
CA VAL A 166 -6.86 -19.58 -22.05
C VAL A 166 -7.86 -19.31 -20.92
N LEU A 167 -7.72 -18.19 -20.21
CA LEU A 167 -8.57 -17.80 -19.09
C LEU A 167 -9.68 -16.85 -19.54
N ALA A 168 -10.92 -17.13 -19.13
CA ALA A 168 -12.03 -16.19 -19.19
C ALA A 168 -11.82 -15.06 -18.17
N ALA A 169 -11.98 -13.81 -18.59
CA ALA A 169 -11.91 -12.65 -17.70
C ALA A 169 -13.25 -12.49 -16.95
N VAL A 170 -13.19 -12.42 -15.62
CA VAL A 170 -14.35 -12.20 -14.76
C VAL A 170 -14.15 -10.88 -14.01
N PRO A 171 -15.06 -9.90 -14.09
CA PRO A 171 -14.99 -8.69 -13.27
C PRO A 171 -14.96 -9.03 -11.79
N HIS A 172 -13.96 -8.55 -11.06
CA HIS A 172 -13.79 -8.84 -9.62
C HIS A 172 -14.96 -8.35 -8.78
N GLU A 173 -15.62 -7.27 -9.21
CA GLU A 173 -16.73 -6.60 -8.53
C GLU A 173 -17.89 -7.57 -8.24
N ILE A 174 -18.14 -8.52 -9.15
CA ILE A 174 -19.21 -9.52 -9.06
C ILE A 174 -19.05 -10.40 -7.80
N ILE A 175 -17.82 -10.71 -7.43
CA ILE A 175 -17.49 -11.52 -6.25
C ILE A 175 -17.29 -10.62 -5.03
N ASP A 176 -16.61 -9.50 -5.22
CA ASP A 176 -16.32 -8.55 -4.15
C ASP A 176 -17.59 -8.01 -3.49
N GLU A 177 -18.63 -7.67 -4.27
CA GLU A 177 -19.91 -7.21 -3.72
C GLU A 177 -20.56 -8.23 -2.77
N ILE A 178 -20.46 -9.52 -3.07
CA ILE A 178 -21.03 -10.59 -2.24
C ILE A 178 -20.20 -10.77 -0.97
N ILE A 179 -18.87 -10.76 -1.09
CA ILE A 179 -17.95 -10.88 0.06
C ILE A 179 -18.09 -9.66 0.98
N LYS A 180 -18.19 -8.46 0.42
CA LYS A 180 -18.42 -7.22 1.18
C LYS A 180 -19.70 -7.29 2.00
N GLN A 181 -20.81 -7.76 1.41
CA GLN A 181 -22.07 -7.94 2.13
C GLN A 181 -21.95 -8.93 3.30
N ASP A 182 -21.17 -10.01 3.14
CA ASP A 182 -20.91 -10.97 4.21
C ASP A 182 -20.04 -10.36 5.32
N TYR A 183 -18.98 -9.66 4.94
CA TYR A 183 -18.11 -8.93 5.86
C TYR A 183 -18.87 -7.89 6.69
N GLU A 184 -19.69 -7.05 6.06
CA GLU A 184 -20.52 -6.04 6.73
C GLU A 184 -21.55 -6.66 7.69
N LYS A 185 -22.08 -7.84 7.34
CA LYS A 185 -23.04 -8.56 8.18
C LYS A 185 -22.41 -9.05 9.48
N GLU A 186 -21.13 -9.44 9.47
CA GLU A 186 -20.42 -9.82 10.68
C GLU A 186 -20.15 -8.64 11.62
N LYS A 187 -20.29 -7.40 11.13
CA LYS A 187 -19.98 -6.15 11.86
C LYS A 187 -18.67 -6.26 12.65
N PRO A 188 -17.55 -6.67 12.03
CA PRO A 188 -16.31 -6.83 12.75
C PRO A 188 -15.86 -5.51 13.33
N ILE A 189 -15.72 -5.47 14.66
CA ILE A 189 -15.25 -4.27 15.38
C ILE A 189 -13.74 -4.12 15.20
N ASN A 190 -13.01 -5.24 15.18
CA ASN A 190 -11.55 -5.29 15.09
C ASN A 190 -11.09 -6.52 14.28
N GLY A 191 -10.00 -6.35 13.54
CA GLY A 191 -9.31 -7.42 12.82
C GLY A 191 -9.53 -7.41 11.32
N ILE A 192 -8.75 -8.25 10.64
CA ILE A 192 -8.68 -8.33 9.19
C ILE A 192 -9.17 -9.70 8.72
N TYR A 193 -9.96 -9.71 7.66
CA TYR A 193 -10.65 -10.90 7.17
C TYR A 193 -10.02 -11.40 5.86
N ILE A 194 -9.63 -12.67 5.83
CA ILE A 194 -9.11 -13.33 4.64
C ILE A 194 -10.10 -14.41 4.22
N TYR A 195 -10.80 -14.19 3.12
CA TYR A 195 -11.71 -15.16 2.53
C TYR A 195 -10.95 -16.05 1.55
N ILE A 196 -10.90 -17.36 1.83
CA ILE A 196 -10.29 -18.35 0.94
C ILE A 196 -11.40 -19.12 0.25
N LEU A 197 -11.56 -18.88 -1.06
CA LEU A 197 -12.65 -19.43 -1.86
C LEU A 197 -12.21 -20.72 -2.56
N ASN A 198 -12.99 -21.77 -2.36
CA ASN A 198 -12.88 -23.03 -3.11
C ASN A 198 -14.28 -23.43 -3.58
N LEU A 199 -14.73 -22.79 -4.66
CA LEU A 199 -16.10 -22.86 -5.16
C LEU A 199 -16.39 -24.09 -6.04
N GLY A 200 -15.41 -25.00 -6.18
CA GLY A 200 -15.51 -26.16 -7.05
C GLY A 200 -15.26 -25.87 -8.53
N SER A 201 -15.42 -26.90 -9.36
CA SER A 201 -15.11 -26.83 -10.79
C SER A 201 -16.11 -25.98 -11.55
N GLN A 202 -15.61 -25.14 -12.46
CA GLN A 202 -16.41 -24.28 -13.33
C GLN A 202 -16.37 -24.77 -14.79
N SER A 203 -17.31 -24.28 -15.61
CA SER A 203 -17.41 -24.68 -17.02
C SER A 203 -16.21 -24.25 -17.88
N LYS A 204 -15.49 -23.21 -17.46
CA LYS A 204 -14.32 -22.65 -18.15
C LYS A 204 -13.28 -22.23 -17.12
N PRO A 205 -11.98 -22.36 -17.41
CA PRO A 205 -10.94 -21.75 -16.59
C PRO A 205 -11.05 -20.22 -16.68
N TYR A 206 -10.81 -19.54 -15.56
CA TYR A 206 -11.11 -18.12 -15.41
C TYR A 206 -10.11 -17.44 -14.48
N ALA A 207 -10.04 -16.11 -14.56
CA ALA A 207 -9.33 -15.26 -13.61
C ALA A 207 -9.96 -13.86 -13.61
N TYR A 208 -9.68 -13.08 -12.57
CA TYR A 208 -10.34 -11.82 -12.32
C TYR A 208 -9.68 -10.65 -13.05
N SER A 209 -10.50 -9.80 -13.67
CA SER A 209 -10.10 -8.51 -14.23
C SER A 209 -10.42 -7.37 -13.26
N TYR A 210 -9.49 -6.43 -13.12
CA TYR A 210 -9.59 -5.32 -12.18
C TYR A 210 -10.02 -3.99 -12.81
N THR A 211 -10.02 -3.92 -14.14
CA THR A 211 -10.43 -2.72 -14.88
C THR A 211 -11.36 -3.06 -16.04
N PRO A 212 -12.36 -2.20 -16.36
CA PRO A 212 -13.28 -2.41 -17.47
C PRO A 212 -12.62 -2.42 -18.86
N GLY A 213 -13.13 -3.23 -19.78
CA GLY A 213 -12.69 -3.31 -21.18
C GLY A 213 -11.85 -4.53 -21.53
N ASP A 214 -11.78 -4.87 -22.81
CA ASP A 214 -11.10 -6.08 -23.29
C ASP A 214 -9.59 -5.88 -23.52
N PRO A 215 -8.76 -6.92 -23.30
CA PRO A 215 -7.34 -6.87 -23.67
C PRO A 215 -7.19 -6.81 -25.20
N SER A 216 -6.18 -6.08 -25.67
CA SER A 216 -5.83 -5.99 -27.09
C SER A 216 -4.38 -6.41 -27.34
N PRO A 217 -3.94 -6.64 -28.59
CA PRO A 217 -2.53 -6.89 -28.88
C PRO A 217 -1.59 -5.75 -28.46
N ALA A 218 -2.12 -4.52 -28.36
CA ALA A 218 -1.38 -3.34 -27.91
C ALA A 218 -1.56 -3.04 -26.41
N PHE A 219 -2.46 -3.75 -25.73
CA PHE A 219 -2.78 -3.49 -24.33
C PHE A 219 -3.05 -4.80 -23.58
N THR A 220 -2.08 -5.19 -22.75
CA THR A 220 -2.19 -6.38 -21.92
C THR A 220 -2.84 -6.04 -20.59
N LYS A 221 -3.94 -6.73 -20.27
CA LYS A 221 -4.53 -6.70 -18.94
C LYS A 221 -4.16 -7.95 -18.17
N CYS A 222 -3.53 -7.78 -17.02
CA CYS A 222 -3.19 -8.88 -16.14
C CYS A 222 -4.43 -9.32 -15.37
N LEU A 223 -4.80 -10.58 -15.52
CA LEU A 223 -5.87 -11.22 -14.77
C LEU A 223 -5.30 -11.86 -13.51
N GLY A 224 -6.02 -11.85 -12.39
CA GLY A 224 -5.57 -12.46 -11.14
C GLY A 224 -6.57 -13.26 -10.34
N THR A 225 -6.16 -13.65 -9.14
CA THR A 225 -6.88 -14.62 -8.29
C THR A 225 -7.26 -14.03 -6.94
N VAL A 226 -6.89 -12.77 -6.70
CA VAL A 226 -7.06 -12.09 -5.42
C VAL A 226 -7.63 -10.70 -5.58
N TRP A 227 -8.23 -10.20 -4.52
CA TRP A 227 -8.63 -8.80 -4.38
C TRP A 227 -8.49 -8.36 -2.93
N THR A 228 -7.91 -7.17 -2.76
CA THR A 228 -7.80 -6.47 -1.48
C THR A 228 -8.89 -5.39 -1.44
N GLY A 229 -9.84 -5.49 -0.52
CA GLY A 229 -10.97 -4.57 -0.47
C GLY A 229 -10.60 -3.17 0.05
N LYS A 230 -11.56 -2.26 -0.02
CA LYS A 230 -11.46 -0.93 0.63
C LYS A 230 -11.54 -1.00 2.15
N ASP A 231 -12.32 -1.95 2.66
CA ASP A 231 -12.46 -2.27 4.08
C ASP A 231 -11.47 -3.40 4.46
N ARG A 232 -11.36 -3.73 5.76
CA ARG A 232 -10.38 -4.68 6.31
C ARG A 232 -10.66 -6.15 5.96
N TYR A 233 -10.85 -6.45 4.68
CA TYR A 233 -10.97 -7.78 4.14
C TYR A 233 -10.25 -7.93 2.79
N LEU A 234 -9.89 -9.17 2.47
CA LEU A 234 -9.43 -9.56 1.14
C LEU A 234 -9.97 -10.95 0.83
N TRP A 235 -10.01 -11.31 -0.44
CA TRP A 235 -10.35 -12.66 -0.86
C TRP A 235 -9.33 -13.25 -1.83
N ILE A 236 -9.18 -14.56 -1.76
CA ILE A 236 -8.30 -15.38 -2.58
C ILE A 236 -9.15 -16.51 -3.15
N ASP A 237 -9.25 -16.57 -4.48
CA ASP A 237 -9.95 -17.65 -5.17
C ASP A 237 -8.97 -18.73 -5.65
N LEU A 238 -9.07 -19.89 -5.02
CA LEU A 238 -8.23 -21.05 -5.33
C LEU A 238 -8.60 -21.70 -6.67
N GLY A 239 -9.82 -21.47 -7.18
CA GLY A 239 -10.29 -22.00 -8.45
C GLY A 239 -9.95 -21.11 -9.65
N ALA A 240 -9.55 -19.85 -9.42
CA ALA A 240 -9.12 -18.93 -10.47
C ALA A 240 -7.67 -19.22 -10.87
N GLY A 241 -7.38 -19.21 -12.18
CA GLY A 241 -6.06 -19.46 -12.75
C GLY A 241 -5.95 -20.74 -13.61
N PRO A 242 -4.74 -21.27 -13.82
CA PRO A 242 -3.47 -20.80 -13.27
C PRO A 242 -3.04 -19.47 -13.90
N VAL A 243 -2.62 -18.53 -13.06
CA VAL A 243 -2.05 -17.25 -13.48
C VAL A 243 -0.53 -17.31 -13.39
N ASP A 244 0.14 -16.44 -14.14
CA ASP A 244 1.59 -16.27 -14.14
C ASP A 244 1.93 -14.78 -14.20
N TYR A 245 2.91 -14.36 -13.41
CA TYR A 245 3.40 -12.99 -13.35
C TYR A 245 4.91 -12.98 -13.16
N GLY A 246 5.57 -11.94 -13.65
CA GLY A 246 6.93 -11.64 -13.24
C GLY A 246 7.79 -11.14 -14.40
N PRO A 247 9.09 -10.98 -14.15
CA PRO A 247 10.06 -10.67 -15.19
C PRO A 247 10.01 -11.66 -16.35
N ALA A 248 9.96 -11.16 -17.58
CA ALA A 248 9.87 -11.95 -18.79
C ALA A 248 11.21 -12.57 -19.21
N LEU A 249 12.33 -11.94 -18.84
CA LEU A 249 13.68 -12.38 -19.22
C LEU A 249 14.50 -12.86 -18.02
N SER A 250 14.61 -12.03 -16.99
CA SER A 250 15.42 -12.33 -15.80
C SER A 250 14.99 -11.45 -14.64
N GLY A 251 14.97 -12.02 -13.44
CA GLY A 251 14.68 -11.34 -12.19
C GLY A 251 14.07 -12.29 -11.16
N ASP A 252 13.86 -11.78 -9.95
CA ASP A 252 13.27 -12.53 -8.84
C ASP A 252 11.75 -12.34 -8.77
N GLY A 253 11.09 -13.16 -7.96
CA GLY A 253 9.66 -13.01 -7.64
C GLY A 253 8.68 -13.51 -8.70
N VAL A 254 9.16 -14.16 -9.77
CA VAL A 254 8.30 -14.76 -10.80
C VAL A 254 7.31 -15.72 -10.14
N LEU A 255 6.03 -15.52 -10.42
CA LEU A 255 4.94 -16.47 -10.21
C LEU A 255 4.84 -17.37 -11.44
N PRO A 256 5.39 -18.60 -11.43
CA PRO A 256 5.38 -19.47 -12.60
C PRO A 256 4.00 -20.12 -12.80
N ARG A 257 3.72 -20.51 -14.05
CA ARG A 257 2.68 -21.52 -14.31
C ARG A 257 3.14 -22.87 -13.74
N GLY A 258 2.43 -23.44 -12.77
CA GLY A 258 2.62 -24.83 -12.33
C GLY A 258 2.80 -25.07 -10.84
N GLU A 259 3.49 -26.16 -10.48
CA GLU A 259 3.33 -26.81 -9.17
C GLU A 259 4.09 -26.17 -7.98
N PHE A 260 4.87 -25.11 -8.19
CA PHE A 260 5.80 -24.61 -7.16
C PHE A 260 5.28 -23.44 -6.33
N HIS A 261 4.26 -22.71 -6.80
CA HIS A 261 3.68 -21.60 -6.06
C HIS A 261 2.30 -21.98 -5.51
N PRO A 262 1.92 -21.57 -4.28
CA PRO A 262 0.61 -21.89 -3.71
C PRO A 262 -0.60 -21.59 -4.61
N PHE A 263 -0.61 -20.46 -5.33
CA PHE A 263 -1.67 -20.12 -6.31
C PHE A 263 -1.73 -21.06 -7.52
N ALA A 264 -0.63 -21.71 -7.87
CA ALA A 264 -0.54 -22.55 -9.07
C ALA A 264 -0.53 -24.06 -8.74
N SER A 265 -0.17 -24.44 -7.51
CA SER A 265 -0.27 -25.79 -6.94
C SER A 265 -1.69 -26.38 -7.06
N LEU A 266 -2.71 -25.53 -6.88
CA LEU A 266 -4.14 -25.88 -6.97
C LEU A 266 -4.62 -26.24 -8.37
N HIS A 267 -3.95 -25.73 -9.40
CA HIS A 267 -4.20 -26.08 -10.81
C HIS A 267 -3.38 -27.29 -11.26
N GLY A 268 -2.38 -27.66 -10.47
CA GLY A 268 -1.76 -28.99 -10.50
C GLY A 268 -2.63 -30.04 -9.80
N ARG A 269 -2.08 -31.23 -9.58
CA ARG A 269 -2.72 -32.23 -8.71
C ARG A 269 -2.18 -32.06 -7.28
N PRO A 270 -2.91 -31.43 -6.35
CA PRO A 270 -2.47 -31.35 -4.96
C PRO A 270 -2.31 -32.77 -4.43
N LYS A 271 -1.08 -33.10 -3.98
CA LYS A 271 -0.70 -34.48 -3.62
C LYS A 271 -1.47 -35.01 -2.39
N SER A 272 -2.01 -34.11 -1.55
CA SER A 272 -2.88 -34.43 -0.42
C SER A 272 -3.60 -33.19 0.11
N GLN A 273 -4.63 -33.37 0.93
CA GLN A 273 -5.27 -32.26 1.65
C GLN A 273 -4.29 -31.52 2.58
N LYS A 274 -3.34 -32.23 3.21
CA LYS A 274 -2.32 -31.60 4.06
C LYS A 274 -1.41 -30.66 3.25
N ALA A 275 -1.03 -31.07 2.04
CA ALA A 275 -0.22 -30.25 1.14
C ALA A 275 -0.98 -28.98 0.71
N LEU A 276 -2.28 -29.12 0.40
CA LEU A 276 -3.12 -27.95 0.13
C LEU A 276 -3.14 -26.99 1.32
N LEU A 277 -3.38 -27.49 2.53
CA LEU A 277 -3.45 -26.64 3.72
C LEU A 277 -2.11 -26.00 4.08
N SER A 278 -0.96 -26.63 3.76
CA SER A 278 0.35 -26.00 3.92
C SER A 278 0.58 -24.87 2.92
N ASP A 279 0.11 -25.03 1.68
CA ASP A 279 0.17 -23.97 0.67
C ASP A 279 -0.69 -22.77 1.09
N LEU A 280 -1.89 -23.03 1.63
CA LEU A 280 -2.76 -21.97 2.18
C LEU A 280 -2.15 -21.29 3.41
N ALA A 281 -1.49 -22.04 4.29
CA ALA A 281 -0.76 -21.46 5.41
C ALA A 281 0.34 -20.50 4.93
N SER A 282 1.08 -20.88 3.87
CA SER A 282 2.08 -20.03 3.25
C SER A 282 1.47 -18.75 2.67
N LEU A 283 0.33 -18.83 2.00
CA LEU A 283 -0.39 -17.65 1.47
C LEU A 283 -0.89 -16.70 2.56
N VAL A 284 -1.51 -17.24 3.63
CA VAL A 284 -1.97 -16.42 4.75
C VAL A 284 -0.79 -15.75 5.46
N TRP A 285 0.33 -16.46 5.60
CA TRP A 285 1.55 -15.90 6.16
C TRP A 285 2.16 -14.79 5.27
N SER A 286 2.22 -15.00 3.96
CA SER A 286 2.65 -13.98 3.00
C SER A 286 1.74 -12.75 3.04
N ALA A 287 0.41 -12.96 3.07
CA ALA A 287 -0.56 -11.87 3.22
C ALA A 287 -0.30 -11.07 4.51
N TYR A 288 -0.12 -11.76 5.64
CA TYR A 288 0.23 -11.12 6.91
C TYR A 288 1.47 -10.25 6.79
N GLN A 289 2.59 -10.78 6.27
CA GLN A 289 3.85 -10.04 6.17
C GLN A 289 3.78 -8.84 5.22
N VAL A 290 3.08 -8.98 4.10
CA VAL A 290 3.10 -7.98 3.03
C VAL A 290 1.98 -6.94 3.18
N LEU A 291 0.81 -7.36 3.63
CA LEU A 291 -0.40 -6.52 3.61
C LEU A 291 -0.82 -6.02 5.00
N LEU A 292 -0.36 -6.64 6.09
CA LEU A 292 -0.82 -6.32 7.44
C LEU A 292 0.28 -5.77 8.34
N VAL A 293 1.50 -6.29 8.18
CA VAL A 293 2.70 -5.78 8.85
C VAL A 293 3.78 -5.42 7.84
N PRO A 294 3.47 -4.60 6.82
CA PRO A 294 4.43 -4.26 5.77
C PRO A 294 5.67 -3.60 6.37
N SER A 295 6.81 -3.87 5.75
CA SER A 295 8.01 -3.07 6.01
C SER A 295 7.78 -1.63 5.56
N LEU A 296 8.38 -0.64 6.23
CA LEU A 296 8.33 0.75 5.80
C LEU A 296 9.46 1.02 4.80
N ARG A 297 9.15 1.60 3.64
CA ARG A 297 10.17 1.87 2.61
C ARG A 297 11.05 3.05 2.98
N ILE A 298 10.40 4.14 3.34
CA ILE A 298 11.00 5.44 3.61
C ILE A 298 10.62 5.84 5.04
N PRO A 299 11.58 6.21 5.89
CA PRO A 299 11.27 6.70 7.21
C PRO A 299 10.63 8.08 7.12
N VAL A 300 9.37 8.16 7.55
CA VAL A 300 8.55 9.36 7.49
C VAL A 300 8.20 9.80 8.91
N PRO A 301 8.62 11.01 9.34
CA PRO A 301 8.12 11.58 10.59
C PRO A 301 6.66 11.99 10.44
N PHE A 302 5.92 11.95 11.55
CA PHE A 302 4.56 12.45 11.61
C PHE A 302 4.56 13.98 11.56
N GLU A 303 3.69 14.55 10.73
CA GLU A 303 3.56 15.99 10.49
C GLU A 303 2.08 16.34 10.34
N ASN A 304 1.61 17.41 11.01
CA ASN A 304 0.17 17.76 11.03
C ASN A 304 -0.32 18.37 9.72
N SER A 305 0.57 18.98 8.93
CA SER A 305 0.17 19.55 7.65
C SER A 305 1.07 19.08 6.53
N LEU A 306 0.42 18.48 5.54
CA LEU A 306 1.01 17.82 4.40
C LEU A 306 0.61 18.61 3.16
N ILE A 307 1.61 19.00 2.37
CA ILE A 307 1.41 19.68 1.09
C ILE A 307 2.13 18.87 0.01
N VAL A 308 1.40 18.49 -1.03
CA VAL A 308 1.97 17.92 -2.24
C VAL A 308 2.04 19.02 -3.30
N GLU A 309 3.25 19.31 -3.79
CA GLU A 309 3.49 20.31 -4.82
C GLU A 309 3.76 19.63 -6.16
N PHE A 310 2.78 19.61 -7.06
CA PHE A 310 2.98 19.17 -8.43
C PHE A 310 3.74 20.23 -9.21
N ILE A 311 4.95 19.90 -9.67
CA ILE A 311 5.80 20.76 -10.48
C ILE A 311 5.85 20.17 -11.88
N HIS A 312 4.97 20.65 -12.76
CA HIS A 312 4.87 20.18 -14.14
C HIS A 312 5.86 20.91 -15.03
N ILE A 313 6.95 20.23 -15.38
CA ILE A 313 8.00 20.74 -16.25
C ILE A 313 7.66 20.31 -17.67
N HIS A 314 7.16 21.23 -18.48
CA HIS A 314 6.66 20.92 -19.83
C HIS A 314 7.46 21.63 -20.92
N SER A 315 7.49 21.05 -22.12
CA SER A 315 8.00 21.76 -23.30
C SER A 315 7.04 22.88 -23.73
N ASN A 316 7.56 23.90 -24.41
CA ASN A 316 6.84 25.12 -24.79
C ASN A 316 5.75 24.94 -25.87
N SER A 317 5.22 23.73 -26.07
CA SER A 317 4.22 23.45 -27.10
C SER A 317 2.84 23.98 -26.68
N ASP A 318 2.25 24.85 -27.51
CA ASP A 318 0.89 25.39 -27.34
C ASP A 318 -0.19 24.29 -27.19
N ASN A 319 0.08 23.08 -27.68
CA ASN A 319 -0.70 21.87 -27.40
C ASN A 319 -0.10 21.12 -26.19
N LYS A 320 -0.54 21.49 -24.99
CA LYS A 320 -0.32 20.69 -23.78
C LYS A 320 -1.17 19.43 -23.85
N ASP A 321 -0.61 18.33 -24.36
CA ASP A 321 -1.29 17.05 -24.33
C ASP A 321 -1.34 16.51 -22.90
N SER A 322 -2.47 16.75 -22.23
CA SER A 322 -2.71 16.32 -20.85
C SER A 322 -3.20 14.88 -20.74
N PHE A 323 -3.30 14.12 -21.84
CA PHE A 323 -3.73 12.72 -21.79
C PHE A 323 -2.83 11.93 -20.84
N GLY A 324 -3.39 11.19 -19.87
CA GLY A 324 -2.60 10.43 -18.89
C GLY A 324 -1.89 11.29 -17.82
N LEU A 325 -2.28 12.55 -17.65
CA LEU A 325 -1.84 13.38 -16.53
C LEU A 325 -3.01 14.24 -16.00
N ASP A 326 -4.03 13.58 -15.47
CA ASP A 326 -5.13 14.24 -14.76
C ASP A 326 -4.78 14.47 -13.27
N TRP A 327 -4.31 15.68 -12.96
CA TRP A 327 -4.03 16.11 -11.59
C TRP A 327 -5.23 15.93 -10.65
N LYS A 328 -6.46 16.19 -11.14
CA LYS A 328 -7.67 16.05 -10.30
C LYS A 328 -7.96 14.60 -10.00
N LEU A 329 -7.66 13.68 -10.93
CA LEU A 329 -7.79 12.24 -10.68
C LEU A 329 -6.79 11.77 -9.62
N ILE A 330 -5.54 12.24 -9.69
CA ILE A 330 -4.53 11.92 -8.66
C ILE A 330 -4.97 12.47 -7.30
N GLU A 331 -5.37 13.74 -7.23
CA GLU A 331 -5.88 14.36 -6.00
C GLU A 331 -7.09 13.61 -5.44
N ARG A 332 -8.04 13.23 -6.30
CA ARG A 332 -9.24 12.49 -5.91
C ARG A 332 -8.90 11.15 -5.23
N ASN A 333 -7.93 10.40 -5.75
CA ASN A 333 -7.52 9.12 -5.14
C ASN A 333 -7.07 9.27 -3.67
N PHE A 334 -6.57 10.45 -3.27
CA PHE A 334 -6.26 10.74 -1.88
C PHE A 334 -7.44 11.38 -1.15
N MET A 335 -8.07 12.39 -1.73
CA MET A 335 -9.10 13.18 -1.06
C MET A 335 -10.39 12.40 -0.79
N ASP A 336 -10.75 11.43 -1.64
CA ASP A 336 -11.87 10.53 -1.35
C ASP A 336 -11.62 9.75 -0.06
N GLU A 337 -10.39 9.28 0.14
CA GLU A 337 -9.97 8.55 1.35
C GLU A 337 -9.82 9.46 2.58
N VAL A 338 -9.44 10.72 2.38
CA VAL A 338 -9.48 11.75 3.42
C VAL A 338 -10.92 11.98 3.89
N ASN A 339 -11.86 12.11 2.96
CA ASN A 339 -13.28 12.36 3.26
C ASN A 339 -13.95 11.16 3.94
N GLU A 340 -13.49 9.94 3.67
CA GLU A 340 -13.91 8.71 4.33
C GLU A 340 -13.18 8.46 5.68
N ASN A 341 -12.35 9.39 6.16
CA ASN A 341 -11.49 9.26 7.35
C ASN A 341 -10.55 8.04 7.31
N GLY A 342 -10.10 7.64 6.13
CA GLY A 342 -9.26 6.46 5.91
C GLY A 342 -7.76 6.75 5.92
N LEU A 343 -7.32 7.89 5.37
CA LEU A 343 -5.89 8.13 5.07
C LEU A 343 -5.15 8.98 6.11
N LEU A 344 -5.81 10.01 6.68
CA LEU A 344 -5.15 10.97 7.59
C LEU A 344 -5.26 10.51 9.03
N PHE A 345 -4.18 10.72 9.79
CA PHE A 345 -4.15 10.40 11.22
C PHE A 345 -4.41 11.65 12.06
N GLY A 346 -5.42 11.60 12.94
CA GLY A 346 -5.72 12.67 13.89
C GLY A 346 -6.21 13.95 13.20
N ASP A 347 -5.58 15.08 13.51
CA ASP A 347 -5.86 16.42 12.97
C ASP A 347 -5.02 16.74 11.72
N GLN A 348 -4.42 15.73 11.10
CA GLN A 348 -3.67 15.90 9.87
C GLN A 348 -4.49 16.58 8.77
N SER A 349 -3.83 17.45 8.00
CA SER A 349 -4.39 18.13 6.84
C SER A 349 -3.57 17.85 5.60
N LEU A 350 -4.24 17.61 4.47
CA LEU A 350 -3.60 17.38 3.16
C LEU A 350 -4.07 18.43 2.17
N ARG A 351 -3.10 19.05 1.46
CA ARG A 351 -3.36 20.02 0.39
C ARG A 351 -2.51 19.72 -0.82
N PHE A 352 -3.04 20.04 -2.00
CA PHE A 352 -2.34 19.93 -3.26
C PHE A 352 -2.14 21.31 -3.87
N LYS A 353 -0.95 21.54 -4.42
CA LYS A 353 -0.59 22.74 -5.15
C LYS A 353 -0.03 22.32 -6.50
N LYS A 354 -0.31 23.10 -7.54
CA LYS A 354 0.19 22.85 -8.88
C LYS A 354 0.95 24.07 -9.40
N TYR A 355 2.12 23.82 -9.95
CA TYR A 355 2.99 24.77 -10.59
C TYR A 355 3.36 24.28 -11.99
N GLU A 356 3.54 25.22 -12.92
CA GLU A 356 3.94 24.92 -14.29
C GLU A 356 5.28 25.60 -14.56
N VAL A 357 6.21 24.86 -15.13
CA VAL A 357 7.56 25.32 -15.45
C VAL A 357 7.84 25.01 -16.91
N ASN A 358 8.19 26.05 -17.67
CA ASN A 358 8.62 25.87 -19.05
C ASN A 358 10.05 25.32 -19.06
N LEU A 359 10.25 24.14 -19.64
CA LEU A 359 11.56 23.50 -19.74
C LEU A 359 12.59 24.40 -20.45
N ALA A 360 12.14 25.18 -21.46
CA ALA A 360 13.00 26.09 -22.21
C ALA A 360 13.49 27.29 -21.39
N GLU A 361 12.75 27.67 -20.35
CA GLU A 361 13.08 28.78 -19.44
C GLU A 361 13.77 28.29 -18.15
N CYS A 362 13.99 26.98 -18.01
CA CYS A 362 14.60 26.37 -16.84
C CYS A 362 15.93 25.69 -17.20
N PRO A 363 17.07 26.41 -17.17
CA PRO A 363 18.39 25.84 -17.44
C PRO A 363 18.73 24.66 -16.53
N ILE A 364 18.32 24.71 -15.25
CA ILE A 364 18.54 23.64 -14.27
C ILE A 364 17.78 22.37 -14.67
N CYS A 365 16.51 22.50 -15.10
CA CYS A 365 15.71 21.39 -15.56
C CYS A 365 16.37 20.69 -16.76
N SER A 366 16.83 21.49 -17.73
CA SER A 366 17.55 20.98 -18.91
C SER A 366 18.87 20.30 -18.53
N PHE A 367 19.65 20.91 -17.63
CA PHE A 367 20.89 20.32 -17.12
C PHE A 367 20.65 19.01 -16.37
N ALA A 368 19.61 18.93 -15.54
CA ALA A 368 19.26 17.73 -14.79
C ALA A 368 18.97 16.55 -15.72
N ILE A 369 18.16 16.76 -16.77
CA ILE A 369 17.87 15.74 -17.78
C ILE A 369 19.14 15.29 -18.50
N LEU A 370 19.96 16.22 -18.99
CA LEU A 370 21.19 15.90 -19.71
C LEU A 370 22.22 15.15 -18.84
N ARG A 371 22.34 15.52 -17.55
CA ARG A 371 23.26 14.85 -16.60
C ARG A 371 22.79 13.45 -16.21
N ALA A 372 21.47 13.22 -16.20
CA ALA A 372 20.88 11.95 -15.84
C ALA A 372 20.68 10.98 -17.01
N ALA A 373 20.68 11.47 -18.25
CA ALA A 373 20.57 10.64 -19.44
C ALA A 373 21.74 9.65 -19.55
N THR A 374 21.40 8.38 -19.73
CA THR A 374 22.36 7.29 -19.86
C THR A 374 21.75 6.19 -20.76
N SER A 375 22.58 5.25 -21.21
CA SER A 375 22.14 4.14 -22.06
C SER A 375 22.37 2.78 -21.41
N TYR A 376 21.60 1.79 -21.85
CA TYR A 376 21.70 0.40 -21.46
C TYR A 376 21.48 -0.51 -22.66
N THR A 377 22.28 -1.58 -22.75
CA THR A 377 22.11 -2.60 -23.78
C THR A 377 21.33 -3.77 -23.19
N SER A 378 20.13 -3.97 -23.70
CA SER A 378 19.23 -5.08 -23.34
C SER A 378 19.36 -6.21 -24.36
N ARG A 379 19.08 -7.44 -23.92
CA ARG A 379 19.11 -8.64 -24.76
C ARG A 379 17.70 -9.18 -24.92
N TYR A 380 17.11 -8.99 -26.09
CA TYR A 380 15.80 -9.52 -26.42
C TYR A 380 15.94 -10.86 -27.12
N LEU A 381 15.13 -11.83 -26.69
CA LEU A 381 14.96 -13.10 -27.40
C LEU A 381 13.67 -13.02 -28.20
N PHE A 382 13.80 -12.71 -29.49
CA PHE A 382 12.74 -12.98 -30.46
C PHE A 382 12.98 -14.40 -30.99
N ASP A 383 13.23 -14.57 -32.28
CA ASP A 383 13.70 -15.86 -32.84
C ASP A 383 15.21 -16.09 -32.61
N ASN A 384 15.97 -15.00 -32.50
CA ASN A 384 17.40 -14.97 -32.16
C ASN A 384 17.66 -13.90 -31.09
N TYR A 385 18.80 -13.98 -30.42
CA TYR A 385 19.21 -12.97 -29.46
C TYR A 385 19.62 -11.67 -30.17
N THR A 386 18.82 -10.62 -30.00
CA THR A 386 19.08 -9.28 -30.52
C THR A 386 19.46 -8.36 -29.37
N LEU A 387 20.53 -7.59 -29.53
CA LEU A 387 20.92 -6.54 -28.59
C LEU A 387 20.26 -5.23 -28.99
N ILE A 388 19.52 -4.61 -28.08
CA ILE A 388 18.86 -3.32 -28.28
C ILE A 388 19.45 -2.33 -27.27
N VAL A 389 19.99 -1.22 -27.77
CA VAL A 389 20.45 -0.11 -26.94
C VAL A 389 19.26 0.81 -26.68
N SER A 390 18.95 1.04 -25.42
CA SER A 390 17.87 1.92 -24.96
C SER A 390 18.44 3.00 -24.06
N GLU A 391 17.89 4.20 -24.16
CA GLU A 391 18.23 5.32 -23.28
C GLU A 391 17.27 5.35 -22.08
N TYR A 392 17.76 5.81 -20.94
CA TYR A 392 16.97 5.98 -19.72
C TYR A 392 17.52 7.14 -18.88
N LEU A 393 16.74 7.58 -17.90
CA LEU A 393 17.17 8.60 -16.94
C LEU A 393 17.54 7.93 -15.62
N ASP A 394 18.75 8.19 -15.13
CA ASP A 394 19.19 7.77 -13.79
C ASP A 394 18.48 8.62 -12.73
N SER A 395 17.58 7.98 -11.99
CA SER A 395 16.73 8.68 -11.02
C SER A 395 17.53 9.28 -9.86
N LYS A 396 18.64 8.65 -9.46
CA LYS A 396 19.50 9.12 -8.37
C LYS A 396 20.30 10.36 -8.79
N ARG A 397 20.77 10.40 -10.04
CA ARG A 397 21.42 11.60 -10.60
C ARG A 397 20.46 12.78 -10.73
N LEU A 398 19.20 12.51 -11.12
CA LEU A 398 18.15 13.54 -11.12
C LEU A 398 17.89 14.06 -9.72
N HIS A 399 17.64 13.14 -8.77
CA HIS A 399 17.42 13.46 -7.36
C HIS A 399 18.54 14.31 -6.78
N GLN A 400 19.80 13.88 -6.95
CA GLN A 400 20.96 14.62 -6.49
C GLN A 400 21.01 16.03 -7.09
N THR A 401 20.82 16.15 -8.41
CA THR A 401 20.90 17.45 -9.09
C THR A 401 19.79 18.40 -8.62
N LEU A 402 18.56 17.91 -8.50
CA LEU A 402 17.42 18.72 -8.03
C LEU A 402 17.58 19.12 -6.56
N SER A 403 18.09 18.22 -5.72
CA SER A 403 18.37 18.49 -4.30
C SER A 403 19.45 19.55 -4.12
N GLU A 404 20.58 19.42 -4.84
CA GLU A 404 21.70 20.36 -4.79
C GLU A 404 21.35 21.75 -5.35
N SER A 405 20.33 21.84 -6.20
CA SER A 405 19.89 23.08 -6.87
C SER A 405 18.52 23.57 -6.44
N ALA A 406 17.96 23.06 -5.33
CA ALA A 406 16.57 23.29 -4.94
C ALA A 406 16.19 24.78 -4.79
N GLU A 407 17.05 25.57 -4.15
CA GLU A 407 16.82 27.02 -3.98
C GLU A 407 16.81 27.76 -5.32
N GLU A 408 17.78 27.48 -6.18
CA GLU A 408 17.89 28.13 -7.48
C GLU A 408 16.76 27.68 -8.41
N PHE A 409 16.39 26.40 -8.36
CA PHE A 409 15.23 25.88 -9.06
C PHE A 409 13.96 26.65 -8.65
N ARG A 410 13.71 26.82 -7.34
CA ARG A 410 12.53 27.54 -6.84
C ARG A 410 12.48 28.98 -7.35
N LYS A 411 13.64 29.67 -7.39
CA LYS A 411 13.75 31.03 -7.94
C LYS A 411 13.43 31.08 -9.43
N VAL A 412 14.05 30.20 -10.24
CA VAL A 412 13.86 30.14 -11.69
C VAL A 412 12.41 29.76 -12.04
N ALA A 413 11.85 28.80 -11.31
CA ALA A 413 10.46 28.35 -11.47
C ALA A 413 9.43 29.33 -10.87
N LYS A 414 9.87 30.45 -10.27
CA LYS A 414 9.02 31.47 -9.62
C LYS A 414 8.04 30.86 -8.61
N LEU A 415 8.51 29.84 -7.91
CA LEU A 415 7.72 29.18 -6.86
C LEU A 415 7.70 30.10 -5.64
N PRO A 416 6.53 30.31 -5.00
CA PRO A 416 6.44 31.14 -3.82
C PRO A 416 7.32 30.58 -2.70
N GLU A 417 8.03 31.46 -1.98
CA GLU A 417 8.64 31.09 -0.71
C GLU A 417 7.51 30.84 0.30
N GLU A 418 7.52 29.67 0.91
CA GLU A 418 6.52 29.28 1.89
C GLU A 418 7.15 29.28 3.28
N ASP A 419 6.79 30.27 4.11
CA ASP A 419 6.97 30.21 5.56
C ASP A 419 5.92 29.24 6.14
N PHE A 420 6.09 27.96 5.83
CA PHE A 420 5.12 26.93 6.19
C PHE A 420 5.66 25.98 7.26
N ALA A 421 4.92 25.84 8.35
CA ALA A 421 5.16 24.84 9.38
C ALA A 421 4.46 23.52 8.98
N GLY A 422 5.19 22.63 8.31
CA GLY A 422 4.76 21.28 7.98
C GLY A 422 5.59 20.64 6.86
N ARG A 423 5.12 19.52 6.33
CA ARG A 423 5.83 18.77 5.29
C ARG A 423 5.38 19.16 3.89
N ILE A 424 6.33 19.60 3.08
CA ILE A 424 6.14 19.85 1.65
C ILE A 424 6.82 18.72 0.88
N LEU A 425 6.06 18.03 0.01
CA LEU A 425 6.58 17.01 -0.90
C LEU A 425 6.51 17.55 -2.35
N PRO A 426 7.64 17.99 -2.93
CA PRO A 426 7.69 18.31 -4.35
C PRO A 426 7.60 17.05 -5.21
N VAL A 427 6.74 17.11 -6.23
CA VAL A 427 6.51 16.07 -7.23
C VAL A 427 6.88 16.65 -8.60
N TYR A 428 8.11 16.36 -9.03
CA TYR A 428 8.63 16.81 -10.32
C TYR A 428 8.13 15.90 -11.43
N VAL A 429 7.40 16.46 -12.39
CA VAL A 429 6.93 15.74 -13.57
C VAL A 429 7.59 16.31 -14.82
N PHE A 430 8.57 15.59 -15.34
CA PHE A 430 9.25 15.93 -16.59
C PHE A 430 8.44 15.43 -17.78
N ASP A 431 7.72 16.34 -18.42
CA ASP A 431 6.92 16.11 -19.61
C ASP A 431 7.74 16.47 -20.85
N LEU A 432 8.51 15.48 -21.32
CA LEU A 432 9.54 15.68 -22.33
C LEU A 432 8.96 15.52 -23.73
N ASP A 433 9.18 16.53 -24.56
CA ASP A 433 8.69 16.56 -25.94
C ASP A 433 9.59 15.77 -26.91
N VAL A 434 9.92 14.53 -26.55
CA VAL A 434 10.83 13.63 -27.28
C VAL A 434 10.11 12.35 -27.71
N ASN A 435 10.42 11.84 -28.90
CA ASN A 435 9.87 10.58 -29.41
C ASN A 435 10.57 9.34 -28.84
N THR A 436 11.77 9.50 -28.28
CA THR A 436 12.47 8.44 -27.57
C THR A 436 11.71 8.11 -26.27
N ILE A 437 11.65 6.83 -25.93
CA ILE A 437 11.09 6.38 -24.65
C ILE A 437 12.18 6.54 -23.60
N LEU A 438 11.95 7.43 -22.64
CA LEU A 438 12.83 7.64 -21.50
C LEU A 438 12.06 7.29 -20.24
N LEU A 439 12.49 6.23 -19.57
CA LEU A 439 11.98 5.81 -18.25
C LEU A 439 13.06 6.05 -17.19
N LEU A 440 12.64 6.15 -15.93
CA LEU A 440 13.53 6.22 -14.77
C LEU A 440 14.08 4.83 -14.47
N ASP A 441 15.40 4.71 -14.39
CA ASP A 441 16.12 3.47 -14.11
C ASP A 441 15.70 2.30 -15.00
N ARG A 442 15.34 2.61 -16.26
CA ARG A 442 14.84 1.71 -17.32
C ARG A 442 13.40 1.23 -17.18
N TYR A 443 12.82 1.25 -15.98
CA TYR A 443 11.56 0.55 -15.69
C TYR A 443 10.43 1.45 -15.19
N HIS A 444 10.77 2.56 -14.54
CA HIS A 444 9.80 3.31 -13.76
C HIS A 444 9.37 4.57 -14.49
N GLN A 445 8.07 4.87 -14.46
CA GLN A 445 7.57 6.19 -14.86
C GLN A 445 7.71 7.20 -13.72
N SER A 446 7.72 6.72 -12.47
CA SER A 446 7.83 7.54 -11.27
C SER A 446 8.65 6.82 -10.20
N VAL A 447 9.52 7.56 -9.52
CA VAL A 447 10.36 7.07 -8.42
C VAL A 447 10.16 7.96 -7.20
N ALA A 448 9.94 7.31 -6.05
CA ALA A 448 9.81 7.94 -4.75
C ALA A 448 11.17 8.04 -4.04
N PHE A 449 11.50 9.25 -3.57
CA PHE A 449 12.59 9.52 -2.65
C PHE A 449 12.04 10.02 -1.32
N LYS A 450 12.91 10.18 -0.32
CA LYS A 450 12.49 10.62 1.03
C LYS A 450 11.87 12.03 1.03
N ASP A 451 12.35 12.87 0.14
CA ASP A 451 12.17 14.32 0.10
C ASP A 451 11.49 14.80 -1.18
N MET A 452 11.34 13.95 -2.21
CA MET A 452 10.67 14.31 -3.45
C MET A 452 10.16 13.07 -4.21
N VAL A 453 9.27 13.31 -5.17
CA VAL A 453 8.91 12.33 -6.21
C VAL A 453 9.37 12.87 -7.55
N ILE A 454 9.93 12.00 -8.38
CA ILE A 454 10.34 12.34 -9.74
C ILE A 454 9.60 11.41 -10.69
N ALA A 455 8.92 11.98 -11.69
CA ALA A 455 8.25 11.27 -12.75
C ALA A 455 8.67 11.80 -14.12
N VAL A 456 8.61 10.92 -15.12
CA VAL A 456 8.92 11.23 -16.53
C VAL A 456 7.85 10.68 -17.44
N ARG A 457 7.51 11.45 -18.47
CA ARG A 457 6.72 10.99 -19.62
C ARG A 457 7.33 11.55 -20.90
N THR A 458 7.12 10.85 -22.01
CA THR A 458 7.60 11.27 -23.34
C THR A 458 6.47 11.24 -24.37
N LYS A 459 6.73 11.66 -25.62
CA LYS A 459 5.70 11.68 -26.68
C LYS A 459 5.20 10.28 -27.03
N SER A 460 6.08 9.29 -27.02
CA SER A 460 5.69 7.90 -27.25
C SER A 460 4.67 7.47 -26.20
N THR A 461 3.61 6.80 -26.64
CA THR A 461 2.47 6.44 -25.79
C THR A 461 2.63 5.09 -25.10
N GLN A 462 3.49 4.21 -25.61
CA GLN A 462 3.63 2.84 -25.13
C GLN A 462 5.03 2.28 -25.35
N THR A 463 5.44 1.37 -24.47
CA THR A 463 6.64 0.54 -24.62
C THR A 463 6.39 -0.87 -24.10
N VAL A 464 7.11 -1.84 -24.63
CA VAL A 464 7.13 -3.19 -24.06
C VAL A 464 7.93 -3.13 -22.75
N SER A 465 7.35 -3.64 -21.67
CA SER A 465 8.05 -3.75 -20.39
C SER A 465 8.81 -5.08 -20.29
N ASP A 466 9.74 -5.15 -19.34
CA ASP A 466 10.45 -6.38 -18.99
C ASP A 466 9.58 -7.38 -18.20
N TYR A 467 8.28 -7.12 -18.04
CA TYR A 467 7.34 -7.95 -17.31
C TYR A 467 6.40 -8.70 -18.25
N SER A 468 5.96 -9.87 -17.80
CA SER A 468 4.91 -10.64 -18.44
C SER A 468 3.84 -11.04 -17.42
N CYS A 469 2.60 -11.10 -17.88
CA CYS A 469 1.49 -11.66 -17.13
C CYS A 469 0.59 -12.49 -18.04
N ASN A 470 0.06 -13.59 -17.50
CA ASN A 470 -0.86 -14.48 -18.19
C ASN A 470 -0.32 -14.93 -19.58
N GLY A 471 0.99 -15.12 -19.70
CA GLY A 471 1.69 -15.54 -20.93
C GLY A 471 1.83 -14.46 -21.99
N ARG A 472 1.71 -13.18 -21.62
CA ARG A 472 1.85 -12.02 -22.52
C ARG A 472 2.77 -10.98 -21.91
N HIS A 473 3.50 -10.25 -22.75
CA HIS A 473 4.25 -9.08 -22.29
C HIS A 473 3.32 -7.99 -21.78
N VAL A 474 3.69 -7.37 -20.66
CA VAL A 474 3.02 -6.18 -20.14
C VAL A 474 3.52 -4.98 -20.95
N PHE A 475 2.58 -4.15 -21.39
CA PHE A 475 2.87 -2.89 -22.06
C PHE A 475 2.75 -1.76 -21.05
N THR A 476 3.76 -0.90 -20.98
CA THR A 476 3.72 0.30 -20.14
C THR A 476 3.22 1.45 -20.99
N GLN A 477 2.13 2.08 -20.56
CA GLN A 477 1.61 3.30 -21.16
C GLN A 477 2.40 4.50 -20.62
N SER A 478 3.51 4.84 -21.29
CA SER A 478 4.48 5.85 -20.84
C SER A 478 3.88 7.24 -20.59
N ARG A 479 2.69 7.50 -21.15
CA ARG A 479 1.96 8.76 -20.97
C ARG A 479 0.99 8.78 -19.79
N GLU A 480 0.57 7.63 -19.26
CA GLU A 480 -0.35 7.52 -18.12
C GLU A 480 0.45 7.49 -16.82
N LEU A 481 0.43 8.60 -16.08
CA LEU A 481 1.22 8.82 -14.86
C LEU A 481 0.39 8.77 -13.58
N GLU A 482 -0.94 8.74 -13.68
CA GLU A 482 -1.82 8.89 -12.52
C GLU A 482 -1.56 7.80 -11.47
N ARG A 483 -1.54 6.53 -11.87
CA ARG A 483 -1.27 5.41 -10.97
C ARG A 483 0.17 5.41 -10.42
N PRO A 484 1.24 5.51 -11.25
CA PRO A 484 2.61 5.61 -10.74
C PRO A 484 2.84 6.76 -9.76
N LEU A 485 2.20 7.91 -9.98
CA LEU A 485 2.29 9.07 -9.09
C LEU A 485 1.60 8.81 -7.76
N VAL A 486 0.39 8.25 -7.75
CA VAL A 486 -0.30 7.87 -6.50
C VAL A 486 0.59 6.95 -5.65
N GLY A 487 1.14 5.88 -6.25
CA GLY A 487 2.06 4.98 -5.55
C GLY A 487 3.33 5.66 -5.04
N SER A 488 3.91 6.59 -5.79
CA SER A 488 5.15 7.27 -5.40
C SER A 488 4.94 8.31 -4.31
N ILE A 489 3.79 8.98 -4.32
CA ILE A 489 3.38 9.91 -3.26
C ILE A 489 3.12 9.13 -1.96
N LEU A 490 2.44 7.98 -2.00
CA LEU A 490 2.25 7.14 -0.80
C LEU A 490 3.56 6.74 -0.14
N GLN A 491 4.53 6.32 -0.95
CA GLN A 491 5.87 5.96 -0.48
C GLN A 491 6.58 7.13 0.17
N SER A 492 6.60 8.29 -0.48
CA SER A 492 7.37 9.45 0.00
C SER A 492 6.68 10.13 1.19
N MET A 493 5.35 10.31 1.11
CA MET A 493 4.57 11.05 2.09
C MET A 493 4.24 10.25 3.35
N TRP A 494 3.99 8.93 3.25
CA TRP A 494 3.60 8.08 4.38
C TRP A 494 4.49 6.83 4.59
N GLY A 495 5.51 6.62 3.75
CA GLY A 495 6.43 5.49 3.91
C GLY A 495 5.85 4.13 3.50
N VAL A 496 4.65 4.12 2.90
CA VAL A 496 3.93 2.91 2.47
C VAL A 496 4.80 2.10 1.51
N SER A 497 5.13 0.86 1.83
CA SER A 497 5.90 0.00 0.93
C SER A 497 5.03 -0.53 -0.20
N PRO A 498 5.59 -0.66 -1.42
CA PRO A 498 4.92 -1.37 -2.49
C PRO A 498 4.55 -2.79 -2.10
N THR A 499 3.36 -3.24 -2.50
CA THR A 499 2.78 -4.53 -2.11
C THR A 499 3.57 -5.74 -2.62
N HIS A 500 4.62 -5.58 -3.41
CA HIS A 500 5.47 -6.69 -3.86
C HIS A 500 6.86 -6.68 -3.27
N MET A 501 7.10 -5.83 -2.28
CA MET A 501 8.38 -5.70 -1.61
C MET A 501 8.24 -5.86 -0.11
N VAL A 502 9.11 -6.70 0.46
CA VAL A 502 9.21 -6.92 1.89
C VAL A 502 10.66 -6.96 2.32
N TRP A 503 11.00 -6.35 3.46
CA TRP A 503 12.34 -6.49 4.02
C TRP A 503 12.50 -7.85 4.69
N SER A 504 13.61 -8.55 4.39
CA SER A 504 13.96 -9.79 5.08
C SER A 504 15.23 -9.62 5.91
N PRO A 505 15.13 -9.61 7.25
CA PRO A 505 16.31 -9.55 8.12
C PRO A 505 17.26 -10.74 7.92
N ARG A 506 16.70 -11.91 7.60
CA ARG A 506 17.45 -13.16 7.37
C ARG A 506 18.36 -13.07 6.15
N HIS A 507 17.89 -12.42 5.09
CA HIS A 507 18.67 -12.19 3.87
C HIS A 507 19.44 -10.86 3.92
N ASN A 508 19.14 -10.00 4.91
CA ASN A 508 19.59 -8.62 4.97
C ASN A 508 19.35 -7.88 3.63
N SER A 509 18.19 -8.12 3.03
CA SER A 509 17.82 -7.58 1.73
C SER A 509 16.31 -7.45 1.58
N THR A 510 15.89 -6.61 0.64
CA THR A 510 14.50 -6.54 0.18
C THR A 510 14.23 -7.72 -0.75
N LEU A 511 13.17 -8.47 -0.45
CA LEU A 511 12.67 -9.55 -1.30
C LEU A 511 11.54 -9.03 -2.18
N VAL A 512 11.46 -9.57 -3.39
CA VAL A 512 10.42 -9.26 -4.37
C VAL A 512 9.48 -10.45 -4.49
N ASP A 513 8.19 -10.20 -4.29
CA ASP A 513 7.11 -11.19 -4.44
C ASP A 513 5.93 -10.55 -5.17
N TYR A 514 5.71 -10.92 -6.43
CA TYR A 514 4.64 -10.36 -7.25
C TYR A 514 3.25 -10.95 -6.94
N THR A 515 3.12 -11.86 -5.97
CA THR A 515 1.84 -12.42 -5.48
C THR A 515 0.79 -11.35 -5.21
N TRP A 516 1.21 -10.21 -4.63
CA TRP A 516 0.33 -9.11 -4.24
C TRP A 516 0.48 -7.86 -5.12
N SER A 517 0.99 -8.01 -6.35
CA SER A 517 1.09 -6.93 -7.35
C SER A 517 -0.15 -6.75 -8.22
N VAL A 518 -1.24 -7.43 -7.87
CA VAL A 518 -2.52 -7.42 -8.58
C VAL A 518 -3.64 -7.04 -7.62
N GLY A 519 -4.82 -6.74 -8.15
CA GLY A 519 -5.95 -6.29 -7.33
C GLY A 519 -5.91 -4.78 -7.06
N GLN A 520 -6.49 -4.36 -5.94
CA GLN A 520 -6.63 -2.95 -5.59
C GLN A 520 -5.34 -2.40 -4.99
N THR A 521 -4.38 -2.06 -5.84
CA THR A 521 -3.10 -1.49 -5.42
C THR A 521 -2.55 -0.56 -6.49
N PRO A 522 -2.07 0.65 -6.14
CA PRO A 522 -1.36 1.50 -7.09
C PRO A 522 0.06 1.01 -7.37
N PHE A 523 0.51 -0.06 -6.71
CA PHE A 523 1.86 -0.59 -6.80
C PHE A 523 1.99 -1.75 -7.77
N GLY A 524 3.23 -1.96 -8.21
CA GLY A 524 3.59 -3.09 -9.06
C GLY A 524 3.22 -2.89 -10.53
N PRO A 525 3.70 -3.78 -11.42
CA PRO A 525 3.47 -3.69 -12.85
C PRO A 525 2.20 -4.43 -13.32
N PHE A 526 1.50 -5.15 -12.44
CA PHE A 526 0.39 -6.04 -12.82
C PHE A 526 -0.99 -5.55 -12.39
N SER A 527 -1.06 -4.42 -11.68
CA SER A 527 -2.31 -3.72 -11.41
C SER A 527 -2.39 -2.41 -12.17
N GLU A 528 -3.57 -2.12 -12.70
CA GLU A 528 -3.92 -0.87 -13.36
C GLU A 528 -4.81 0.02 -12.48
N VAL A 529 -5.02 -0.36 -11.23
CA VAL A 529 -5.91 0.36 -10.30
C VAL A 529 -5.12 1.46 -9.58
N SER A 530 -5.62 2.68 -9.56
CA SER A 530 -5.02 3.81 -8.82
C SER A 530 -5.63 4.02 -7.43
N SER A 531 -6.75 3.38 -7.12
CA SER A 531 -7.43 3.50 -5.83
C SER A 531 -6.75 2.69 -4.73
N LEU A 532 -7.01 3.08 -3.47
CA LEU A 532 -6.36 2.51 -2.29
C LEU A 532 -7.21 1.41 -1.67
N SER A 533 -6.57 0.28 -1.35
CA SER A 533 -7.15 -0.73 -0.46
C SER A 533 -6.91 -0.36 1.01
N PHE A 534 -7.55 -1.09 1.93
CA PHE A 534 -7.30 -0.93 3.37
C PHE A 534 -5.83 -1.14 3.78
N VAL A 535 -5.00 -1.73 2.92
CA VAL A 535 -3.58 -2.02 3.18
C VAL A 535 -2.73 -0.75 3.06
N GLN A 536 -3.11 0.16 2.16
CA GLN A 536 -2.38 1.41 1.95
C GLN A 536 -2.88 2.55 2.84
N LYS A 537 -4.10 2.41 3.39
CA LYS A 537 -4.72 3.30 4.38
C LYS A 537 -4.23 2.94 5.77
#